data_AF-A0A2V7IL44-F1
#
_entry.id   AF-A0A2V7IL44-F1
#
_cell.length_a   1.000
_cell.length_b   1.000
_cell.length_c   1.000
_cell.angle_alpha   90.00
_cell.angle_beta   90.00
_cell.angle_gamma   90.00
#
_symmetry.space_group_name_H-M   'P 1'
#
loop_
_entity.id
_entity.type
_entity.pdbx_description
1 polymer ?
#
loop_
_entity_poly.entity_id
_entity_poly.type
_entity_poly.pdbx_seq_one_letter_code
_entity_poly.pdbx_strand_id
1 'polypeptide(L)'
;MSFALPRTAVPAHLLLTEGDLREGDVFVMERFPQHDGAESVLEMLNRPEGFFAFRPADGADALLVSKAHTVSVSTDRQAPIADPARLSAAKLLGVELVLAGGSTIGGWASVELPPQHSRLLDYLNASRDPFFAVWTHAATHYVNRTHVMYARPLD
;
A
#
# COMPACT_ATOMS: atom_id res chain seq x y z
N MET A 1 -22.53 -14.70 -20.80
CA MET A 1 -21.69 -15.47 -19.85
C MET A 1 -20.68 -14.52 -19.25
N SER A 2 -20.77 -14.26 -17.94
CA SER A 2 -19.83 -13.38 -17.24
C SER A 2 -18.59 -14.18 -16.86
N PHE A 3 -17.47 -13.96 -17.56
CA PHE A 3 -16.17 -14.45 -17.11
C PHE A 3 -15.73 -13.56 -15.94
N ALA A 4 -15.84 -14.06 -14.71
CA ALA A 4 -15.19 -13.43 -13.56
C ALA A 4 -13.73 -13.86 -13.55
N LEU A 5 -12.80 -12.89 -13.50
CA LEU A 5 -11.38 -13.19 -13.32
C LEU A 5 -11.16 -13.85 -11.95
N PRO A 6 -10.37 -14.94 -11.86
CA PRO A 6 -10.01 -15.54 -10.58
C PRO A 6 -9.34 -14.52 -9.65
N ARG A 7 -9.65 -14.64 -8.36
CA ARG A 7 -9.13 -13.74 -7.31
C ARG A 7 -8.56 -14.54 -6.16
N THR A 8 -7.46 -14.05 -5.61
CA THR A 8 -6.81 -14.59 -4.41
C THR A 8 -7.07 -13.66 -3.24
N ALA A 9 -7.43 -14.23 -2.08
CA ALA A 9 -7.53 -13.50 -0.82
C ALA A 9 -6.13 -13.28 -0.23
N VAL A 10 -5.86 -12.06 0.22
CA VAL A 10 -4.60 -11.66 0.87
C VAL A 10 -4.95 -11.10 2.25
N PRO A 11 -4.45 -11.72 3.34
CA PRO A 11 -4.65 -11.22 4.69
C PRO A 11 -4.12 -9.80 4.83
N ALA A 12 -4.93 -8.92 5.43
CA ALA A 12 -4.64 -7.51 5.54
C ALA A 12 -5.28 -6.88 6.79
N HIS A 13 -4.66 -5.78 7.22
CA HIS A 13 -5.17 -4.88 8.24
C HIS A 13 -5.62 -3.57 7.59
N LEU A 14 -6.90 -3.22 7.74
CA LEU A 14 -7.52 -2.02 7.19
C LEU A 14 -7.63 -0.94 8.26
N LEU A 15 -7.09 0.24 7.99
CA LEU A 15 -7.30 1.44 8.80
C LEU A 15 -8.14 2.45 8.02
N LEU A 16 -9.30 2.81 8.60
CA LEU A 16 -10.18 3.84 8.05
C LEU A 16 -10.02 5.16 8.79
N THR A 17 -10.58 6.24 8.24
CA THR A 17 -10.56 7.59 8.86
C THR A 17 -11.23 7.65 10.25
N GLU A 18 -12.06 6.66 10.59
CA GLU A 18 -12.65 6.51 11.93
C GLU A 18 -11.62 6.08 12.99
N GLY A 19 -10.49 5.50 12.58
CA GLY A 19 -9.36 5.17 13.46
C GLY A 19 -9.26 3.71 13.87
N ASP A 20 -10.32 2.91 13.68
CA ASP A 20 -10.28 1.49 14.04
C ASP A 20 -9.53 0.65 13.00
N LEU A 21 -8.60 -0.16 13.49
CA LEU A 21 -7.89 -1.18 12.70
C LEU A 21 -8.74 -2.45 12.60
N ARG A 22 -8.97 -2.94 11.40
CA ARG A 22 -9.78 -4.14 11.14
C ARG A 22 -8.96 -5.20 10.42
N GLU A 23 -8.93 -6.40 10.97
CA GLU A 23 -8.35 -7.59 10.33
C GLU A 23 -9.31 -8.19 9.29
N GLY A 24 -8.76 -8.75 8.21
CA GLY A 24 -9.54 -9.39 7.17
C GLY A 24 -8.73 -9.71 5.92
N ASP A 25 -9.41 -9.83 4.79
CA ASP A 25 -8.81 -10.12 3.49
C ASP A 25 -9.13 -9.03 2.46
N VAL A 26 -8.14 -8.69 1.64
CA VAL A 26 -8.36 -8.02 0.34
C VAL A 26 -8.23 -9.02 -0.80
N PHE A 27 -8.73 -8.67 -1.99
CA PHE A 27 -8.78 -9.59 -3.13
C PHE A 27 -8.03 -9.03 -4.33
N VAL A 28 -6.97 -9.74 -4.73
CA VAL A 28 -6.15 -9.42 -5.91
C VAL A 28 -6.46 -10.38 -7.06
N MET A 29 -6.24 -9.93 -8.30
CA MET A 29 -6.39 -10.80 -9.49
C MET A 29 -5.22 -11.78 -9.60
N GLU A 30 -5.51 -13.05 -9.91
CA GLU A 30 -4.47 -14.08 -10.11
C GLU A 30 -3.63 -13.87 -11.38
N ARG A 31 -4.19 -13.15 -12.35
CA ARG A 31 -3.51 -12.74 -13.58
C ARG A 31 -3.76 -11.27 -13.80
N PHE A 32 -2.70 -10.47 -13.73
CA PHE A 32 -2.77 -9.05 -14.01
C PHE A 32 -2.41 -8.77 -15.48
N PRO A 33 -3.20 -8.00 -16.24
CA PRO A 33 -2.92 -7.79 -17.67
C PRO A 33 -1.61 -7.05 -17.97
N GLN A 34 -1.03 -6.36 -16.98
CA GLN A 34 0.11 -5.47 -17.19
C GLN A 34 1.47 -6.16 -17.05
N HIS A 35 1.54 -7.30 -16.36
CA HIS A 35 2.76 -8.10 -16.24
C HIS A 35 2.45 -9.56 -15.93
N ASP A 36 3.42 -10.45 -16.14
CA ASP A 36 3.30 -11.84 -15.72
C ASP A 36 3.25 -11.93 -14.19
N GLY A 37 2.13 -12.44 -13.65
CA GLY A 37 1.95 -12.67 -12.22
C GLY A 37 0.59 -12.28 -11.69
N ALA A 38 0.41 -12.56 -10.40
CA ALA A 38 -0.71 -12.02 -9.64
C ALA A 38 -0.53 -10.52 -9.45
N GLU A 39 -1.65 -9.81 -9.50
CA GLU A 39 -1.71 -8.40 -9.16
C GLU A 39 -1.26 -8.18 -7.71
N SER A 40 -0.48 -7.14 -7.47
CA SER A 40 -0.10 -6.72 -6.14
C SER A 40 -1.23 -5.97 -5.42
N VAL A 41 -1.20 -5.95 -4.08
CA VAL A 41 -2.16 -5.15 -3.30
C VAL A 41 -2.06 -3.66 -3.65
N LEU A 42 -0.86 -3.16 -3.96
CA LEU A 42 -0.66 -1.77 -4.38
C LEU A 42 -1.37 -1.47 -5.72
N GLU A 43 -1.24 -2.35 -6.71
CA GLU A 43 -1.94 -2.20 -7.99
C GLU A 43 -3.45 -2.26 -7.81
N MET A 44 -3.95 -3.20 -7.00
CA MET A 44 -5.38 -3.31 -6.67
C MET A 44 -5.92 -2.00 -6.05
N LEU A 45 -5.18 -1.41 -5.11
CA LEU A 45 -5.54 -0.14 -4.46
C LEU A 45 -5.45 1.05 -5.41
N ASN A 46 -4.58 1.01 -6.42
CA ASN A 46 -4.38 2.10 -7.38
C ASN A 46 -5.18 1.94 -8.68
N ARG A 47 -6.01 0.90 -8.81
CA ARG A 47 -7.02 0.84 -9.88
C ARG A 47 -7.92 2.08 -9.92
N PRO A 48 -8.49 2.44 -11.08
CA PRO A 48 -9.30 3.65 -11.23
C PRO A 48 -10.61 3.64 -10.43
N GLU A 49 -11.14 2.48 -10.02
CA GLU A 49 -12.36 2.42 -9.21
C GLU A 49 -12.14 3.01 -7.81
N GLY A 50 -13.12 3.77 -7.31
CA GLY A 50 -13.04 4.42 -5.99
C GLY A 50 -13.23 3.49 -4.80
N PHE A 51 -13.57 2.22 -5.03
CA PHE A 51 -13.84 1.22 -4.00
C PHE A 51 -13.05 -0.06 -4.23
N PHE A 52 -12.77 -0.81 -3.16
CA PHE A 52 -12.22 -2.16 -3.21
C PHE A 52 -12.97 -3.09 -2.25
N ALA A 53 -12.91 -4.39 -2.51
CA ALA A 53 -13.53 -5.39 -1.65
C ALA A 53 -12.62 -5.73 -0.46
N PHE A 54 -13.20 -5.76 0.73
CA PHE A 54 -12.56 -6.20 1.97
C PHE A 54 -13.49 -7.15 2.70
N ARG A 55 -13.01 -8.33 3.11
CA ARG A 55 -13.79 -9.27 3.92
C ARG A 55 -13.27 -9.25 5.35
N PRO A 56 -14.04 -8.76 6.33
CA PRO A 56 -13.63 -8.78 7.73
C PRO A 56 -13.37 -10.20 8.27
N ALA A 57 -12.43 -10.33 9.20
CA ALA A 57 -12.08 -11.61 9.82
C ALA A 57 -13.18 -12.17 10.75
N ASP A 58 -14.13 -11.33 11.18
CA ASP A 58 -15.25 -11.71 12.05
C ASP A 58 -16.32 -12.58 11.36
N GLY A 59 -16.12 -12.91 10.08
CA GLY A 59 -17.02 -13.75 9.29
C GLY A 59 -18.18 -12.99 8.65
N ALA A 60 -18.20 -11.65 8.74
CA ALA A 60 -19.17 -10.82 8.04
C ALA A 60 -18.99 -10.87 6.50
N ASP A 61 -20.04 -10.44 5.80
CA ASP A 61 -20.01 -10.29 4.35
C ASP A 61 -18.92 -9.33 3.88
N ALA A 62 -18.48 -9.51 2.63
CA ALA A 62 -17.52 -8.62 2.01
C ALA A 62 -18.08 -7.19 1.89
N LEU A 63 -17.29 -6.22 2.33
CA LEU A 63 -17.56 -4.80 2.28
C LEU A 63 -16.94 -4.19 1.02
N LEU A 64 -17.64 -3.21 0.42
CA LEU A 64 -17.05 -2.29 -0.54
C LEU A 64 -16.52 -1.07 0.20
N VAL A 65 -15.19 -0.98 0.32
CA VAL A 65 -14.50 0.05 1.09
C VAL A 65 -14.09 1.19 0.18
N SER A 66 -14.44 2.42 0.58
CA SER A 66 -14.06 3.64 -0.16
C SER A 66 -12.58 3.95 0.05
N LYS A 67 -11.83 4.04 -1.05
CA LYS A 67 -10.42 4.45 -1.04
C LYS A 67 -10.22 5.81 -0.41
N ALA A 68 -11.16 6.74 -0.62
CA ALA A 68 -11.10 8.10 -0.06
C ALA A 68 -11.14 8.11 1.48
N HIS A 69 -11.74 7.09 2.10
CA HIS A 69 -11.82 6.94 3.56
C HIS A 69 -10.84 5.89 4.12
N THR A 70 -10.02 5.28 3.26
CA THR A 70 -8.96 4.38 3.68
C THR A 70 -7.69 5.17 3.96
N VAL A 71 -7.20 5.10 5.20
CA VAL A 71 -5.92 5.68 5.62
C VAL A 71 -4.77 4.77 5.19
N SER A 72 -4.88 3.47 5.49
CA SER A 72 -3.90 2.47 5.05
C SER A 72 -4.47 1.07 4.96
N VAL A 73 -3.85 0.24 4.13
CA VAL A 73 -3.98 -1.22 4.16
C VAL A 73 -2.60 -1.79 4.45
N SER A 74 -2.48 -2.70 5.42
CA SER A 74 -1.19 -3.31 5.77
C SER A 74 -1.25 -4.82 5.57
N THR A 75 -0.15 -5.42 5.13
CA THR A 75 -0.03 -6.88 5.04
C THR A 75 1.22 -7.33 5.78
N ASP A 76 1.15 -8.43 6.51
CA ASP A 76 2.25 -8.97 7.34
C ASP A 76 3.39 -9.58 6.51
N ARG A 77 3.37 -9.33 5.19
CA ARG A 77 4.42 -9.80 4.31
C ARG A 77 5.68 -9.03 4.65
N GLN A 78 6.72 -9.77 5.04
CA GLN A 78 8.10 -9.31 4.92
C GLN A 78 8.25 -8.68 3.55
N ALA A 79 8.61 -7.41 3.53
CA ALA A 79 9.07 -6.73 2.34
C ALA A 79 10.04 -7.65 1.57
N PRO A 80 10.18 -7.50 0.24
CA PRO A 80 11.17 -8.23 -0.54
C PRO A 80 12.62 -7.82 -0.19
N ILE A 81 12.93 -7.60 1.09
CA ILE A 81 14.24 -7.31 1.67
C ILE A 81 15.17 -8.55 1.61
N ALA A 82 14.65 -9.72 1.25
CA ALA A 82 15.46 -10.93 1.12
C ALA A 82 16.43 -10.95 -0.09
N ASP A 83 16.32 -10.00 -1.03
CA ASP A 83 17.24 -9.91 -2.17
C ASP A 83 18.00 -8.56 -2.21
N PRO A 84 19.24 -8.52 -1.67
CA PRO A 84 20.12 -7.36 -1.74
C PRO A 84 20.33 -6.80 -3.14
N ALA A 85 20.21 -7.63 -4.19
CA ALA A 85 20.42 -7.20 -5.57
C ALA A 85 19.25 -6.34 -6.08
N ARG A 86 18.00 -6.64 -5.69
CA ARG A 86 16.82 -5.82 -6.01
C ARG A 86 16.77 -4.50 -5.22
N LEU A 87 17.26 -4.51 -3.98
CA LEU A 87 17.46 -3.31 -3.16
C LEU A 87 18.51 -2.36 -3.75
N SER A 88 19.44 -2.87 -4.56
CA SER A 88 20.52 -2.05 -5.13
C SER A 88 20.10 -1.19 -6.33
N ALA A 89 18.97 -1.52 -6.99
CA ALA A 89 18.50 -0.82 -8.19
C ALA A 89 17.52 0.33 -7.88
N ALA A 90 16.69 0.18 -6.84
CA ALA A 90 15.81 1.23 -6.36
C ALA A 90 16.43 1.94 -5.15
N LYS A 91 16.53 3.26 -5.19
CA LYS A 91 17.06 4.02 -4.06
C LYS A 91 16.01 4.02 -2.95
N LEU A 92 16.24 3.28 -1.87
CA LEU A 92 15.37 3.33 -0.70
C LEU A 92 15.58 4.65 0.06
N LEU A 93 14.47 5.27 0.44
CA LEU A 93 14.45 6.45 1.29
C LEU A 93 13.81 6.08 2.63
N GLY A 94 14.53 6.32 3.73
CA GLY A 94 13.99 6.23 5.07
C GLY A 94 12.99 7.36 5.30
N VAL A 95 11.77 7.03 5.70
CA VAL A 95 10.68 7.98 5.90
C VAL A 95 9.91 7.67 7.18
N GLU A 96 9.50 8.72 7.88
CA GLU A 96 8.47 8.65 8.90
C GLU A 96 7.27 9.50 8.45
N LEU A 97 6.10 8.86 8.43
CA LEU A 97 4.83 9.47 8.06
C LEU A 97 3.97 9.68 9.29
N VAL A 98 3.41 10.88 9.44
CA VAL A 98 2.33 11.13 10.38
C VAL A 98 1.02 11.20 9.62
N LEU A 99 0.07 10.36 10.03
CA LEU A 99 -1.21 10.16 9.35
C LEU A 99 -2.34 10.95 10.03
N ALA A 100 -3.40 11.22 9.29
CA ALA A 100 -4.66 11.70 9.84
C ALA A 100 -5.17 10.67 10.89
N GLY A 101 -5.52 11.16 12.08
CA GLY A 101 -5.79 10.33 13.25
C GLY A 101 -4.61 10.16 14.21
N GLY A 102 -3.42 10.68 13.86
CA GLY A 102 -2.26 10.79 14.75
C GLY A 102 -1.35 9.55 14.78
N SER A 103 -1.69 8.49 14.04
CA SER A 103 -0.81 7.33 13.89
C SER A 103 0.45 7.68 13.09
N THR A 104 1.54 6.97 13.38
CA THR A 104 2.85 7.18 12.75
C THR A 104 3.34 5.88 12.12
N ILE A 105 3.87 5.95 10.89
CA ILE A 105 4.49 4.82 10.19
C ILE A 105 5.92 5.22 9.82
N GLY A 106 6.91 4.52 10.39
CA GLY A 106 8.33 4.68 10.06
C GLY A 106 8.85 3.48 9.27
N GLY A 107 9.51 3.71 8.14
CA GLY A 107 10.00 2.64 7.29
C GLY A 107 10.75 3.13 6.06
N TRP A 108 10.82 2.28 5.04
CA TRP A 108 11.48 2.58 3.77
C TRP A 108 10.47 2.72 2.65
N ALA A 109 10.71 3.68 1.76
CA ALA A 109 9.96 3.89 0.54
C ALA A 109 10.89 3.79 -0.68
N SER A 110 10.39 3.23 -1.78
CA SER A 110 11.19 2.93 -2.97
C SER A 110 11.09 4.10 -3.92
N VAL A 111 12.23 4.65 -4.31
CA VAL A 111 12.31 5.79 -5.20
C VAL A 111 12.84 5.33 -6.56
N GLU A 112 11.98 5.31 -7.57
CA GLU A 112 12.36 5.19 -8.98
C GLU A 112 12.60 6.59 -9.60
N LEU A 113 13.48 7.39 -8.98
CA LEU A 113 13.86 8.70 -9.52
C LEU A 113 15.34 8.72 -9.91
N PRO A 114 15.69 9.41 -11.01
CA PRO A 114 17.09 9.67 -11.36
C PRO A 114 17.86 10.32 -10.20
N PRO A 115 19.18 10.11 -10.07
CA PRO A 115 19.98 10.44 -8.88
C PRO A 115 19.95 11.92 -8.43
N GLN A 116 19.48 12.82 -9.28
CA GLN A 116 19.62 14.27 -9.15
C GLN A 116 18.42 14.92 -8.41
N HIS A 117 17.38 14.14 -8.08
CA HIS A 117 16.15 14.58 -7.37
C HIS A 117 15.79 13.65 -6.20
N SER A 118 16.77 13.29 -5.36
CA SER A 118 16.57 12.37 -4.23
C SER A 118 16.06 13.07 -2.96
N ARG A 119 15.08 13.97 -3.07
CA ARG A 119 14.45 14.59 -1.88
C ARG A 119 13.14 13.87 -1.57
N LEU A 120 12.82 13.76 -0.28
CA LEU A 120 11.52 13.24 0.17
C LEU A 120 10.35 13.98 -0.47
N LEU A 121 10.50 15.29 -0.68
CA LEU A 121 9.50 16.12 -1.38
C LEU A 121 9.28 15.64 -2.82
N ASP A 122 10.35 15.35 -3.56
CA ASP A 122 10.24 14.92 -4.96
C ASP A 122 9.56 13.54 -5.02
N TYR A 123 9.92 12.63 -4.11
CA TYR A 123 9.27 11.33 -3.99
C TYR A 123 7.76 11.43 -3.72
N LEU A 124 7.37 12.21 -2.71
CA LEU A 124 5.96 12.38 -2.35
C LEU A 124 5.12 13.04 -3.44
N ASN A 125 5.75 13.69 -4.42
CA ASN A 125 5.09 14.32 -5.57
C ASN A 125 5.29 13.58 -6.90
N ALA A 126 6.11 12.52 -6.94
CA ALA A 126 6.51 11.86 -8.20
C ALA A 126 5.39 11.03 -8.83
N SER A 127 4.70 10.20 -8.05
CA SER A 127 3.53 9.44 -8.53
C SER A 127 2.25 10.26 -8.33
N ARG A 128 1.24 10.06 -9.18
CA ARG A 128 -0.14 10.57 -8.99
C ARG A 128 -1.07 9.55 -8.32
N ASP A 129 -0.60 8.34 -8.08
CA ASP A 129 -1.41 7.25 -7.55
C ASP A 129 -1.86 7.52 -6.11
N PRO A 130 -3.10 7.19 -5.71
CA PRO A 130 -3.57 7.51 -4.36
C PRO A 130 -2.78 6.80 -3.25
N PHE A 131 -2.33 5.57 -3.49
CA PHE A 131 -1.61 4.76 -2.52
C PHE A 131 -0.14 4.56 -2.92
N PHE A 132 0.73 4.50 -1.92
CA PHE A 132 2.13 4.12 -2.06
C PHE A 132 2.54 3.16 -0.94
N ALA A 133 3.60 2.38 -1.18
CA ALA A 133 4.09 1.41 -0.20
C ALA A 133 5.19 1.99 0.69
N VAL A 134 5.07 1.73 1.99
CA VAL A 134 6.12 1.89 3.00
C VAL A 134 6.37 0.53 3.62
N TRP A 135 7.62 0.08 3.57
CA TRP A 135 8.04 -1.19 4.13
C TRP A 135 8.62 -1.01 5.53
N THR A 136 8.26 -1.89 6.44
CA THR A 136 8.94 -2.06 7.72
C THR A 136 9.57 -3.44 7.78
N HIS A 137 10.22 -3.76 8.90
CA HIS A 137 10.71 -5.13 9.12
C HIS A 137 9.56 -6.15 9.30
N ALA A 138 8.35 -5.70 9.65
CA ALA A 138 7.23 -6.55 10.01
C ALA A 138 6.14 -6.62 8.93
N ALA A 139 5.94 -5.53 8.19
CA ALA A 139 4.80 -5.40 7.30
C ALA A 139 5.09 -4.49 6.10
N THR A 140 4.25 -4.62 5.08
CA THR A 140 4.12 -3.61 4.03
C THR A 140 2.87 -2.78 4.32
N HIS A 141 3.02 -1.47 4.45
CA HIS A 141 1.93 -0.52 4.61
C HIS A 141 1.66 0.19 3.29
N TYR A 142 0.46 0.03 2.75
CA TYR A 142 -0.05 0.77 1.60
C TYR A 142 -0.81 1.98 2.10
N VAL A 143 -0.16 3.14 2.06
CA VAL A 143 -0.64 4.38 2.68
C VAL A 143 -1.33 5.23 1.63
N ASN A 144 -2.53 5.72 1.94
CA ASN A 144 -3.21 6.71 1.12
C ASN A 144 -2.60 8.09 1.39
N ARG A 145 -2.06 8.71 0.34
CA ARG A 145 -1.37 10.00 0.43
C ARG A 145 -2.25 11.14 0.91
N THR A 146 -3.57 11.09 0.69
CA THR A 146 -4.48 12.18 1.10
C THR A 146 -4.62 12.24 2.62
N HIS A 147 -4.22 11.18 3.32
CA HIS A 147 -4.25 11.08 4.78
C HIS A 147 -2.87 11.25 5.40
N VAL A 148 -1.83 11.60 4.62
CA VAL A 148 -0.52 11.97 5.16
C VAL A 148 -0.54 13.45 5.54
N MET A 149 -0.34 13.75 6.82
CA MET A 149 -0.29 15.13 7.32
C MET A 149 1.07 15.77 7.04
N TYR A 150 2.14 15.04 7.37
CA TYR A 150 3.51 15.42 7.06
C TYR A 150 4.40 14.18 7.09
N ALA A 151 5.55 14.31 6.42
CA ALA A 151 6.58 13.28 6.38
C ALA A 151 7.92 13.90 6.72
N ARG A 152 8.79 13.14 7.38
CA ARG A 152 10.18 13.50 7.62
C ARG A 152 11.12 12.39 7.17
N PRO A 153 12.33 12.72 6.70
CA PRO A 153 13.34 11.71 6.47
C PRO A 153 13.72 11.04 7.80
N LEU A 154 14.00 9.75 7.75
CA LEU A 154 14.72 9.05 8.81
C LEU A 154 16.22 9.22 8.54
N ASP A 155 16.97 9.59 9.57
CA ASP A 155 18.43 9.77 9.53
C ASP A 155 19.18 8.46 9.26
#